data_AF-A0A843STB1-F1
#
_entry.id   AF-A0A843STB1-F1
#
_cell.length_a   1.000
_cell.length_b   1.000
_cell.length_c   1.000
_cell.angle_alpha   90.00
_cell.angle_beta   90.00
_cell.angle_gamma   90.00
#
_symmetry.space_group_name_H-M   'P 1'
#
loop_
_entity.id
_entity.type
_entity.pdbx_description
1 polymer ?
#
loop_
_entity_poly.entity_id
_entity_poly.type
_entity_poly.pdbx_seq_one_letter_code
_entity_poly.pdbx_strand_id
1 'polypeptide(L)'
;MNTLFRAHRLSEAPEQQGVLVNPYLNMARQPRDTSRELHELADAWFELQFGLRFRSRALFCNGSRAEAEDYCDDNHVLITIEPVGDYAFCYSPKCPDMYRHFKRVGGHPWQQDKVRQELDSLQYQLVSNASWDVAVASGCEIMMYAQEFKYRREAL
;
A
#
# COMPACT_ATOMS: atom_id res chain seq x y z
N MET A 1 17.80 5.58 -9.54
CA MET A 1 17.50 5.20 -8.14
C MET A 1 16.01 4.97 -8.09
N ASN A 2 15.56 3.80 -7.66
CA ASN A 2 14.15 3.44 -7.68
C ASN A 2 13.46 4.01 -6.45
N THR A 3 12.45 4.85 -6.68
CA THR A 3 11.82 5.68 -5.67
C THR A 3 10.38 5.24 -5.46
N LEU A 4 9.95 5.16 -4.20
CA LEU A 4 8.55 4.93 -3.83
C LEU A 4 7.90 6.24 -3.43
N PHE A 5 6.75 6.53 -4.02
CA PHE A 5 5.96 7.73 -3.77
C PHE A 5 4.69 7.38 -3.01
N ARG A 6 4.23 8.30 -2.17
CA ARG A 6 2.90 8.23 -1.56
C ARG A 6 2.36 9.62 -1.27
N ALA A 7 1.04 9.74 -1.32
CA ALA A 7 0.35 10.80 -0.62
C ALA A 7 0.47 10.57 0.90
N HIS A 8 0.80 11.62 1.63
CA HIS A 8 0.90 11.59 3.08
C HIS A 8 0.29 12.85 3.68
N ARG A 9 -0.31 12.75 4.87
CA ARG A 9 -0.94 13.90 5.51
C ARG A 9 0.12 14.94 5.87
N LEU A 10 -0.12 16.19 5.50
CA LEU A 10 0.82 17.27 5.75
C LEU A 10 1.12 17.45 7.25
N SER A 11 0.09 17.24 8.09
CA SER A 11 0.22 17.30 9.56
C SER A 11 1.09 16.19 10.17
N GLU A 12 1.29 15.08 9.44
CA GLU A 12 2.04 13.90 9.92
C GLU A 12 3.50 13.90 9.43
N ALA A 13 3.83 14.73 8.43
CA ALA A 13 5.18 14.93 7.93
C ALA A 13 5.52 16.43 7.89
N PRO A 14 5.66 17.13 9.04
CA PRO A 14 5.77 18.60 9.11
C PRO A 14 7.08 19.17 8.55
N GLU A 15 8.14 18.37 8.54
CA GLU A 15 9.47 18.76 8.06
C GLU A 15 9.66 18.42 6.57
N GLN A 16 10.70 18.97 5.93
CA GLN A 16 11.03 18.64 4.54
C GLN A 16 11.46 17.17 4.37
N GLN A 17 12.07 16.58 5.39
CA GLN A 17 12.49 15.19 5.40
C GLN A 17 12.67 14.70 6.85
N GLY A 18 12.62 13.40 7.06
CA GLY A 18 12.82 12.81 8.38
C GLY A 18 12.62 11.29 8.40
N VAL A 19 12.43 10.74 9.59
CA VAL A 19 12.05 9.34 9.82
C VAL A 19 10.75 9.31 10.60
N LEU A 20 9.80 8.49 10.16
CA LEU A 20 8.52 8.28 10.80
C LEU A 20 8.33 6.81 11.17
N VAL A 21 7.69 6.55 12.30
CA VAL A 21 7.21 5.22 12.66
C VAL A 21 5.97 4.93 11.83
N ASN A 22 5.83 3.70 11.32
CA ASN A 22 4.61 3.27 10.66
C ASN A 22 3.44 3.27 11.68
N PRO A 23 2.47 4.19 11.58
CA PRO A 23 1.40 4.29 12.58
C PRO A 23 0.49 3.06 12.56
N TYR A 24 0.49 2.31 11.44
CA TYR A 24 -0.42 1.20 11.24
C TYR A 24 -0.02 -0.07 11.99
N LEU A 25 1.17 -0.09 12.59
CA LEU A 25 1.58 -1.16 13.51
C LEU A 25 0.82 -1.12 14.83
N ASN A 26 0.40 0.06 15.27
CA ASN A 26 -0.34 0.24 16.51
C ASN A 26 -1.84 0.44 16.28
N MET A 27 -2.23 1.00 15.13
CA MET A 27 -3.62 1.30 14.81
C MET A 27 -3.95 0.91 13.37
N ALA A 28 -4.85 -0.05 13.18
CA ALA A 28 -5.22 -0.51 11.83
C ALA A 28 -5.67 0.66 10.94
N ARG A 29 -5.12 0.70 9.72
CA ARG A 29 -5.54 1.65 8.68
C ARG A 29 -7.04 1.51 8.43
N GLN A 30 -7.76 2.63 8.45
CA GLN A 30 -9.15 2.66 8.00
C GLN A 30 -9.21 2.68 6.46
N PRO A 31 -10.14 1.93 5.84
CA PRO A 31 -10.36 2.02 4.40
C PRO A 31 -10.73 3.44 3.97
N ARG A 32 -10.07 3.97 2.93
CA ARG A 32 -10.47 5.21 2.26
C ARG A 32 -11.56 4.93 1.23
N ASP A 33 -11.27 4.04 0.28
CA ASP A 33 -12.14 3.81 -0.89
C ASP A 33 -12.82 2.43 -0.91
N THR A 34 -12.16 1.39 -0.41
CA THR A 34 -12.76 0.04 -0.30
C THR A 34 -13.75 -0.03 0.85
N SER A 35 -14.80 -0.86 0.75
CA SER A 35 -15.65 -1.13 1.91
C SER A 35 -14.88 -1.85 3.02
N ARG A 36 -15.32 -1.67 4.27
CA ARG A 36 -14.72 -2.36 5.43
C ARG A 36 -14.75 -3.88 5.29
N GLU A 37 -15.86 -4.43 4.78
CA GLU A 37 -16.01 -5.86 4.51
C GLU A 37 -14.94 -6.38 3.54
N LEU A 38 -14.72 -5.71 2.40
CA LEU A 38 -13.68 -6.11 1.44
C LEU A 38 -12.28 -5.99 2.05
N HIS A 39 -12.07 -4.94 2.85
CA HIS A 39 -10.80 -4.70 3.53
C HIS A 39 -10.45 -5.83 4.49
N GLU A 40 -11.42 -6.27 5.29
CA GLU A 40 -11.26 -7.38 6.24
C GLU A 40 -11.05 -8.72 5.53
N LEU A 41 -11.80 -9.00 4.46
CA LEU A 41 -11.64 -10.22 3.66
C LEU A 41 -10.26 -10.29 2.98
N ALA A 42 -9.79 -9.17 2.41
CA ALA A 42 -8.47 -9.10 1.79
C ALA A 42 -7.36 -9.26 2.82
N ASP A 43 -7.48 -8.62 3.98
CA ASP A 43 -6.54 -8.81 5.09
C ASP A 43 -6.43 -10.26 5.54
N ALA A 44 -7.55 -10.96 5.70
CA ALA A 44 -7.58 -12.37 6.09
C ALA A 44 -6.89 -13.25 5.03
N TRP A 45 -7.07 -12.92 3.75
CA TRP A 45 -6.37 -13.59 2.67
C TRP A 45 -4.86 -13.34 2.71
N PHE A 46 -4.42 -12.08 2.87
CA PHE A 46 -2.99 -11.74 2.97
C PHE A 46 -2.32 -12.39 4.19
N GLU A 47 -3.01 -12.45 5.33
CA GLU A 47 -2.52 -13.12 6.52
C GLU A 47 -2.36 -14.62 6.29
N LEU A 48 -3.31 -15.26 5.62
CA LEU A 48 -3.21 -16.67 5.26
C LEU A 48 -2.06 -16.96 4.28
N GLN A 49 -1.84 -16.09 3.29
CA GLN A 49 -0.81 -16.30 2.25
C GLN A 49 0.60 -15.91 2.69
N PHE A 50 0.73 -14.82 3.46
CA PHE A 50 2.01 -14.17 3.73
C PHE A 50 2.28 -13.93 5.22
N GLY A 51 1.34 -14.29 6.11
CA GLY A 51 1.47 -14.06 7.54
C GLY A 51 1.30 -12.60 7.97
N LEU A 52 0.88 -11.71 7.06
CA LEU A 52 0.75 -10.27 7.31
C LEU A 52 -0.58 -9.71 6.81
N ARG A 53 -1.21 -8.88 7.64
CA ARG A 53 -2.43 -8.13 7.31
C ARG A 53 -2.10 -6.83 6.56
N PHE A 54 -1.71 -6.96 5.29
CA PHE A 54 -1.17 -5.85 4.51
C PHE A 54 -2.13 -4.66 4.40
N ARG A 55 -3.43 -4.87 4.25
CA ARG A 55 -4.36 -3.74 4.04
C ARG A 55 -4.53 -2.91 5.32
N SER A 56 -4.41 -3.53 6.49
CA SER A 56 -4.50 -2.83 7.78
C SER A 56 -3.18 -2.33 8.34
N ARG A 57 -2.05 -2.96 8.01
CA ARG A 57 -0.76 -2.75 8.70
C ARG A 57 0.33 -2.13 7.83
N ALA A 58 0.12 -2.01 6.53
CA ALA A 58 1.12 -1.47 5.61
C ALA A 58 0.86 -0.01 5.22
N LEU A 59 1.93 0.64 4.76
CA LEU A 59 1.88 1.92 4.09
C LEU A 59 1.69 1.67 2.59
N PHE A 60 0.71 2.32 1.97
CA PHE A 60 0.51 2.18 0.53
C PHE A 60 1.34 3.21 -0.21
N CYS A 61 1.98 2.78 -1.28
CA CYS A 61 2.87 3.56 -2.11
C CYS A 61 2.88 3.05 -3.55
N ASN A 62 3.52 3.78 -4.47
CA ASN A 62 3.64 3.42 -5.87
C ASN A 62 5.02 3.84 -6.41
N GLY A 63 5.55 3.12 -7.41
CA GLY A 63 6.74 3.56 -8.15
C GLY A 63 6.49 4.74 -9.10
N SER A 64 5.23 4.98 -9.47
CA SER A 64 4.77 6.10 -10.28
C SER A 64 4.44 7.30 -9.41
N ARG A 65 5.13 8.43 -9.66
CA ARG A 65 4.83 9.73 -9.05
C ARG A 65 3.39 10.17 -9.35
N ALA A 66 2.96 10.08 -10.60
CA ALA A 66 1.64 10.54 -11.03
C ALA A 66 0.51 9.76 -10.33
N GLU A 67 0.61 8.43 -10.24
CA GLU A 67 -0.41 7.63 -9.54
C GLU A 67 -0.44 7.92 -8.03
N ALA A 68 0.69 8.27 -7.42
CA ALA A 68 0.72 8.67 -6.02
C ALA A 68 0.16 10.08 -5.79
N GLU A 69 0.38 11.01 -6.73
CA GLU A 69 -0.16 12.37 -6.71
C GLU A 69 -1.69 12.40 -6.82
N ASP A 70 -2.31 11.45 -7.51
CA ASP A 70 -3.79 11.31 -7.59
C ASP A 70 -4.45 11.16 -6.21
N TYR A 71 -3.71 10.76 -5.18
CA TYR A 71 -4.21 10.63 -3.81
C TYR A 71 -3.96 11.87 -2.93
N CYS A 72 -3.28 12.90 -3.47
CA CYS A 72 -3.09 14.18 -2.79
C CYS A 72 -4.34 15.07 -2.91
N ASP A 73 -4.80 15.58 -1.77
CA ASP A 73 -5.78 16.67 -1.67
C ASP A 73 -5.17 17.82 -0.84
N ASP A 74 -5.96 18.84 -0.51
CA ASP A 74 -5.52 20.03 0.24
C ASP A 74 -4.81 19.72 1.58
N ASN A 75 -5.01 18.52 2.15
CA ASN A 75 -4.40 18.09 3.41
C ASN A 75 -3.24 17.12 3.23
N HIS A 76 -2.88 16.78 1.99
CA HIS A 76 -1.82 15.82 1.68
C HIS A 76 -0.67 16.47 0.92
N VAL A 77 0.51 15.90 1.10
CA VAL A 77 1.73 16.21 0.37
C VAL A 77 2.27 14.93 -0.24
N LEU A 78 2.87 15.04 -1.42
CA LEU A 78 3.60 13.94 -2.02
C LEU A 78 4.94 13.79 -1.29
N ILE A 79 5.21 12.58 -0.81
CA ILE A 79 6.51 12.23 -0.23
C ILE A 79 7.11 11.02 -0.95
N THR A 80 8.43 10.96 -0.94
CA THR A 80 9.16 9.73 -1.20
C THR A 80 9.40 8.99 0.11
N ILE A 81 9.38 7.65 0.08
CA ILE A 81 9.62 6.82 1.25
C ILE A 81 10.66 5.74 1.01
N GLU A 82 11.39 5.40 2.06
CA GLU A 82 12.38 4.31 2.10
C GLU A 82 12.24 3.58 3.45
N PRO A 83 12.03 2.26 3.49
CA PRO A 83 11.95 1.54 4.75
C PRO A 83 13.28 1.61 5.52
N VAL A 84 13.21 1.60 6.85
CA VAL A 84 14.36 1.54 7.75
C VAL A 84 14.34 0.20 8.48
N GLY A 85 15.46 -0.54 8.42
CA GLY A 85 15.58 -1.87 9.02
C GLY A 85 14.89 -2.95 8.19
N ASP A 86 14.30 -3.93 8.88
CA ASP A 86 13.57 -5.02 8.23
C ASP A 86 12.24 -4.54 7.63
N TYR A 87 11.96 -4.99 6.42
CA TYR A 87 10.73 -4.67 5.71
C TYR A 87 10.24 -5.80 4.81
N ALA A 88 8.96 -5.70 4.46
CA ALA A 88 8.33 -6.50 3.43
C ALA A 88 7.49 -5.62 2.49
N PHE A 89 7.56 -5.91 1.20
CA PHE A 89 6.63 -5.36 0.21
C PHE A 89 5.67 -6.44 -0.26
N CYS A 90 4.40 -6.07 -0.39
CA CYS A 90 3.41 -6.86 -1.09
C CYS A 90 2.83 -6.06 -2.26
N TYR A 91 2.87 -6.63 -3.45
CA TYR A 91 2.35 -6.02 -4.67
C TYR A 91 1.90 -7.12 -5.63
N SER A 92 1.16 -6.74 -6.67
CA SER A 92 0.75 -7.66 -7.73
C SER A 92 0.99 -6.99 -9.09
N PRO A 93 1.67 -7.66 -10.04
CA PRO A 93 1.81 -7.15 -11.41
C PRO A 93 0.50 -7.17 -12.21
N LYS A 94 -0.56 -7.79 -11.67
CA LYS A 94 -1.90 -7.86 -12.28
C LYS A 94 -2.93 -6.96 -11.60
N CYS A 95 -2.55 -6.31 -10.50
CA CYS A 95 -3.43 -5.45 -9.73
C CYS A 95 -2.81 -4.05 -9.61
N PRO A 96 -3.02 -3.17 -10.60
CA PRO A 96 -2.53 -1.80 -10.53
C PRO A 96 -3.06 -1.05 -9.30
N ASP A 97 -4.32 -1.30 -8.93
CA ASP A 97 -4.96 -0.79 -7.73
C ASP A 97 -6.13 -1.71 -7.35
N MET A 98 -6.17 -2.15 -6.08
CA MET A 98 -7.16 -3.12 -5.61
C MET A 98 -8.57 -2.54 -5.59
N TYR A 99 -8.74 -1.26 -5.25
CA TYR A 99 -10.05 -0.62 -5.22
C TYR A 99 -10.65 -0.55 -6.64
N ARG A 100 -9.88 -0.09 -7.62
CA ARG A 100 -10.26 -0.03 -9.03
C ARG A 100 -10.58 -1.43 -9.57
N HIS A 101 -9.83 -2.46 -9.16
CA HIS A 101 -10.12 -3.85 -9.52
C HIS A 101 -11.50 -4.30 -9.02
N PHE A 102 -11.72 -4.25 -7.70
CA PHE A 102 -12.97 -4.74 -7.12
C PHE A 102 -14.18 -3.90 -7.50
N LYS A 103 -14.00 -2.60 -7.77
CA LYS A 103 -15.05 -1.75 -8.35
C LYS A 103 -15.55 -2.28 -9.71
N ARG A 104 -14.67 -2.86 -10.53
CA ARG A 104 -15.04 -3.47 -11.82
C ARG A 104 -15.67 -4.85 -11.66
N VAL A 105 -15.14 -5.67 -10.75
CA VAL A 105 -15.68 -7.01 -10.46
C VAL A 105 -17.12 -6.92 -9.96
N GLY A 106 -17.40 -5.94 -9.10
CA GLY A 106 -18.70 -5.75 -8.47
C GLY A 106 -19.15 -6.95 -7.63
N GLY A 107 -20.37 -6.86 -7.11
CA GLY A 107 -21.00 -7.94 -6.34
C GLY A 107 -21.03 -7.70 -4.85
N HIS A 108 -21.77 -6.67 -4.45
CA HIS A 108 -22.20 -6.50 -3.06
C HIS A 108 -23.45 -7.34 -2.78
N PRO A 109 -23.60 -7.91 -1.56
CA PRO A 109 -22.58 -7.99 -0.50
C PRO A 109 -21.41 -8.89 -0.91
N TRP A 110 -20.21 -8.65 -0.34
CA TRP A 110 -19.02 -9.41 -0.73
C TRP A 110 -19.10 -10.85 -0.23
N GLN A 111 -18.88 -11.80 -1.13
CA GLN A 111 -18.80 -13.21 -0.77
C GLN A 111 -17.34 -13.61 -0.60
N GLN A 112 -16.99 -14.20 0.55
CA GLN A 112 -15.62 -14.57 0.90
C GLN A 112 -14.94 -15.41 -0.19
N ASP A 113 -15.61 -16.44 -0.71
CA ASP A 113 -15.03 -17.32 -1.73
C ASP A 113 -14.76 -16.59 -3.04
N LYS A 114 -15.63 -15.65 -3.43
CA LYS A 114 -15.44 -14.83 -4.64
C LYS A 114 -14.26 -13.88 -4.44
N VAL A 115 -14.16 -13.20 -3.30
CA VAL A 115 -13.03 -12.30 -3.00
C VAL A 115 -11.71 -13.08 -3.00
N ARG A 116 -11.69 -14.26 -2.38
CA ARG A 116 -10.53 -15.15 -2.39
C ARG A 116 -10.12 -15.56 -3.80
N GLN A 117 -11.07 -16.01 -4.62
CA GLN A 117 -10.80 -16.41 -6.00
C GLN A 117 -10.20 -15.26 -6.82
N GLU A 118 -10.73 -14.05 -6.65
CA GLU A 118 -10.17 -12.85 -7.28
C GLU A 118 -8.72 -12.61 -6.82
N LEU A 119 -8.47 -12.59 -5.51
CA LEU A 119 -7.12 -12.35 -4.96
C LEU A 119 -6.12 -13.43 -5.39
N ASP A 120 -6.52 -14.70 -5.42
CA ASP A 120 -5.70 -15.81 -5.93
C ASP A 120 -5.29 -15.59 -7.39
N SER A 121 -6.20 -15.02 -8.22
CA SER A 121 -5.94 -14.74 -9.63
C SER A 121 -4.99 -13.55 -9.87
N LEU A 122 -4.87 -12.65 -8.89
CA LEU A 122 -4.09 -11.42 -9.00
C LEU A 122 -2.60 -11.66 -8.82
N GLN A 123 -2.14 -12.84 -8.37
CA GLN A 123 -0.70 -13.15 -8.27
C GLN A 123 0.08 -12.14 -7.40
N TYR A 124 -0.44 -11.83 -6.21
CA TYR A 124 0.32 -11.05 -5.24
C TYR A 124 1.63 -11.76 -4.87
N GLN A 125 2.66 -10.97 -4.64
CA GLN A 125 4.01 -11.42 -4.30
C GLN A 125 4.47 -10.75 -3.01
N LEU A 126 5.25 -11.48 -2.22
CA LEU A 126 5.93 -10.97 -1.03
C LEU A 126 7.43 -10.85 -1.31
N VAL A 127 8.00 -9.67 -1.07
CA VAL A 127 9.45 -9.43 -1.17
C VAL A 127 9.93 -8.88 0.16
N SER A 128 10.82 -9.60 0.84
CA SER A 128 11.33 -9.22 2.17
C SER A 128 12.83 -8.97 2.12
N ASN A 129 13.28 -7.83 2.65
CA ASN A 129 14.70 -7.46 2.78
C ASN A 129 15.54 -7.67 1.50
N ALA A 130 14.93 -7.54 0.33
CA ALA A 130 15.54 -7.74 -0.97
C ALA A 130 15.28 -6.53 -1.88
N SER A 131 16.03 -6.41 -2.98
CA SER A 131 15.84 -5.30 -3.92
C SER A 131 14.36 -5.15 -4.30
N TRP A 132 13.85 -3.93 -4.16
CA TRP A 132 12.47 -3.57 -4.50
C TRP A 132 12.32 -3.05 -5.93
N ASP A 133 13.35 -3.19 -6.75
CA ASP A 133 13.35 -2.70 -8.13
C ASP A 133 12.18 -3.27 -8.94
N VAL A 134 11.85 -4.56 -8.73
CA VAL A 134 10.74 -5.22 -9.41
C VAL A 134 9.38 -4.70 -8.92
N ALA A 135 9.25 -4.41 -7.63
CA ALA A 135 8.03 -3.82 -7.08
C ALA A 135 7.80 -2.41 -7.66
N VAL A 136 8.83 -1.56 -7.64
CA VAL A 136 8.78 -0.21 -8.22
C VAL A 136 8.48 -0.26 -9.72
N ALA A 137 9.17 -1.13 -10.47
CA ALA A 137 9.00 -1.28 -11.91
C ALA A 137 7.63 -1.86 -12.31
N SER A 138 6.88 -2.48 -11.38
CA SER A 138 5.54 -2.99 -11.66
C SER A 138 4.53 -1.89 -11.98
N GLY A 139 4.78 -0.65 -11.53
CA GLY A 139 3.83 0.48 -11.64
C GLY A 139 2.51 0.26 -10.88
N CYS A 140 2.40 -0.80 -10.09
CA CYS A 140 1.21 -1.17 -9.35
C CYS A 140 1.25 -0.66 -7.91
N GLU A 141 0.11 -0.70 -7.21
CA GLU A 141 0.03 -0.44 -5.77
C GLU A 141 0.97 -1.37 -5.00
N ILE A 142 1.83 -0.78 -4.17
CA ILE A 142 2.77 -1.47 -3.30
C ILE A 142 2.38 -1.22 -1.85
N MET A 143 2.23 -2.29 -1.09
CA MET A 143 1.97 -2.26 0.34
C MET A 143 3.28 -2.54 1.09
N MET A 144 3.86 -1.50 1.69
CA MET A 144 5.10 -1.57 2.47
C MET A 144 4.80 -1.82 3.95
N TYR A 145 5.25 -2.95 4.46
CA TYR A 145 5.29 -3.25 5.89
C TYR A 145 6.71 -3.01 6.41
N ALA A 146 6.90 -1.99 7.24
CA ALA A 146 8.16 -1.67 7.91
C ALA A 146 7.87 -1.03 9.27
N GLN A 147 8.84 -1.11 10.20
CA GLN A 147 8.75 -0.44 11.51
C GLN A 147 8.81 1.09 11.36
N GLU A 148 9.77 1.54 10.57
CA GLU A 148 10.06 2.94 10.31
C GLU A 148 10.31 3.14 8.83
N PHE A 149 10.15 4.38 8.38
CA PHE A 149 10.49 4.79 7.04
C PHE A 149 11.07 6.20 7.05
N LYS A 150 12.14 6.40 6.25
CA LYS A 150 12.58 7.74 5.89
C LYS A 150 11.54 8.33 4.94
N TYR A 151 11.38 9.64 5.01
CA TYR A 151 10.62 10.38 4.03
C TYR A 151 11.34 11.63 3.58
N ARG A 152 11.00 12.09 2.38
CA ARG A 152 11.32 13.43 1.87
C ARG A 152 10.10 13.97 1.13
N ARG A 153 9.72 15.22 1.39
CA ARG A 153 8.69 15.90 0.64
C ARG A 153 9.20 16.22 -0.76
N GLU A 154 8.37 15.92 -1.75
CA GLU A 154 8.64 16.29 -3.12
C GLU A 154 8.22 17.75 -3.36
N ALA A 155 9.01 18.47 -4.15
CA ALA A 155 8.58 19.78 -4.63
C ALA A 155 7.46 19.58 -5.65
N LEU A 156 6.39 20.36 -5.50
CA LEU A 156 5.33 20.50 -6.50
C LEU A 156 5.91 21.10 -7.79
#